data_AF-A0A3N9MTG7-F1
#
_entry.id   AF-A0A3N9MTG7-F1
#
_cell.length_a   1.000
_cell.length_b   1.000
_cell.length_c   1.000
_cell.angle_alpha   90.00
_cell.angle_beta   90.00
_cell.angle_gamma   90.00
#
_symmetry.space_group_name_H-M   'P 1'
#
loop_
_entity.id
_entity.type
_entity.pdbx_description
1 polymer ?
#
loop_
_entity_poly.entity_id
_entity_poly.type
_entity_poly.pdbx_seq_one_letter_code
_entity_poly.pdbx_strand_id
1 'polypeptide(L)'
;EILINGSNIREYPLHVLRRMLGIVLQDVFVFAGTIEENIRYGCPDAPSAAVVEAASLVHANNFISKLPEGYLEPVMERGATLSSGQRQLLAFARALLCKPKLLILDEATAAIDTETEQLIQDAIQRLLTNRTSIIIAHRLSTIKRCVRILVMHHGRLAEQGTHEELLAQQGIYYRLYRLQFGKTGATQNRMLSP
;
A
#
# COMPACT_ATOMS: atom_id res chain seq x y z
N GLU A 1 5.78 24.45 -7.81
CA GLU A 1 4.65 23.91 -8.59
C GLU A 1 4.66 22.39 -8.53
N ILE A 2 3.58 21.71 -8.92
CA ILE A 2 3.52 20.25 -8.98
C ILE A 2 3.11 19.87 -10.40
N LEU A 3 3.92 19.03 -11.05
CA LEU A 3 3.73 18.63 -12.44
C LEU A 3 3.46 17.14 -12.53
N ILE A 4 2.57 16.74 -13.44
CA ILE A 4 2.36 15.36 -13.88
C ILE A 4 2.54 15.34 -15.39
N ASN A 5 3.42 14.48 -15.90
CA ASN A 5 3.77 14.40 -17.32
C ASN A 5 4.14 15.77 -17.95
N GLY A 6 4.74 16.67 -17.16
CA GLY A 6 5.14 18.01 -17.60
C GLY A 6 4.07 19.09 -17.51
N SER A 7 2.80 18.76 -17.23
CA SER A 7 1.72 19.75 -17.07
C SER A 7 1.41 20.03 -15.59
N ASN A 8 1.06 21.26 -15.26
CA ASN A 8 0.73 21.64 -13.89
C ASN A 8 -0.56 20.95 -13.43
N ILE A 9 -0.59 20.39 -12.21
CA ILE A 9 -1.81 19.72 -11.70
C ILE A 9 -3.03 20.63 -11.67
N ARG A 10 -2.83 21.95 -11.59
CA ARG A 10 -3.90 22.97 -11.60
C ARG A 10 -4.58 23.12 -12.96
N GLU A 11 -3.97 22.61 -14.03
CA GLU A 11 -4.51 22.65 -15.40
C GLU A 11 -5.43 21.46 -15.70
N TYR A 12 -5.37 20.40 -14.89
CA TYR A 12 -6.24 19.23 -15.06
C TYR A 12 -7.64 19.49 -14.49
N PRO A 13 -8.71 19.11 -15.19
CA PRO A 13 -10.01 18.95 -14.55
C PRO A 13 -9.89 17.98 -13.37
N LEU A 14 -10.39 18.39 -12.20
CA LEU A 14 -10.18 17.67 -10.93
C LEU A 14 -10.56 16.18 -11.01
N HIS A 15 -11.63 15.87 -11.73
CA HIS A 15 -12.12 14.50 -11.91
C HIS A 15 -11.19 13.64 -12.80
N VAL A 16 -10.48 14.25 -13.77
CA VAL A 16 -9.45 13.56 -14.58
C VAL A 16 -8.23 13.28 -13.71
N LEU A 17 -7.76 14.29 -12.96
CA LEU A 17 -6.64 14.13 -12.04
C LEU A 17 -6.89 13.01 -11.03
N ARG A 18 -8.07 13.00 -10.41
CA ARG A 18 -8.47 11.96 -9.44
C ARG A 18 -8.55 10.56 -10.04
N ARG A 19 -8.95 10.40 -11.30
CA ARG A 19 -8.96 9.08 -11.98
C ARG A 19 -7.56 8.58 -12.33
N MET A 20 -6.58 9.48 -12.48
CA MET A 20 -5.19 9.08 -12.71
C MET A 20 -4.49 8.61 -11.42
N LEU A 21 -5.01 9.02 -10.26
CA LEU A 21 -4.44 8.78 -8.93
C LEU A 21 -5.16 7.63 -8.22
N GLY A 22 -4.40 6.68 -7.70
CA GLY A 22 -4.87 5.75 -6.68
C GLY A 22 -4.24 6.14 -5.36
N ILE A 23 -5.06 6.33 -4.32
CA ILE A 23 -4.56 6.66 -2.99
C ILE A 23 -5.02 5.58 -2.03
N VAL A 24 -4.08 4.99 -1.32
CA VAL A 24 -4.35 4.07 -0.22
C VAL A 24 -3.71 4.63 1.03
N LEU A 25 -4.55 5.04 1.97
CA LEU A 25 -4.15 5.62 3.24
C LEU A 25 -3.96 4.53 4.31
N GLN A 26 -3.20 4.85 5.34
CA GLN A 26 -3.05 3.98 6.52
C GLN A 26 -4.40 3.61 7.13
N ASP A 27 -5.24 4.63 7.38
CA ASP A 27 -6.58 4.44 7.92
C ASP A 27 -7.56 4.22 6.78
N VAL A 28 -7.90 2.95 6.57
CA VAL A 28 -8.83 2.56 5.51
C VAL A 28 -10.26 2.90 5.92
N PHE A 29 -10.89 3.73 5.11
CA PHE A 29 -12.33 3.96 5.18
C PHE A 29 -13.11 2.91 4.37
N VAL A 30 -14.07 2.28 5.04
CA VAL A 30 -15.02 1.33 4.46
C VAL A 30 -16.41 1.94 4.58
N PHE A 31 -17.10 2.04 3.45
CA PHE A 31 -18.43 2.64 3.34
C PHE A 31 -19.50 1.63 3.77
N ALA A 32 -20.62 2.13 4.29
CA ALA A 32 -21.80 1.30 4.45
C ALA A 32 -22.33 0.84 3.07
N GLY A 33 -22.71 -0.43 2.95
CA GLY A 33 -23.08 -1.06 1.68
C GLY A 33 -22.59 -2.50 1.64
N THR A 34 -22.37 -3.07 0.46
CA THR A 34 -21.79 -4.42 0.32
C THR A 34 -20.26 -4.39 0.16
N ILE A 35 -19.62 -5.54 0.29
CA ILE A 35 -18.21 -5.73 -0.07
C ILE A 35 -17.97 -5.35 -1.54
N GLU A 36 -18.85 -5.76 -2.44
CA GLU A 36 -18.78 -5.45 -3.87
C GLU A 36 -18.82 -3.95 -4.13
N GLU A 37 -19.77 -3.24 -3.52
CA GLU A 37 -19.91 -1.78 -3.63
C GLU A 37 -18.67 -1.05 -3.10
N ASN A 38 -18.10 -1.54 -2.00
CA ASN A 38 -16.89 -0.98 -1.44
C ASN A 38 -15.67 -1.09 -2.37
N ILE A 39 -15.52 -2.21 -3.08
CA ILE A 39 -14.43 -2.39 -4.06
C ILE A 39 -14.72 -1.55 -5.30
N ARG A 40 -15.98 -1.53 -5.76
CA ARG A 40 -16.42 -0.79 -6.96
C ARG A 40 -16.47 0.72 -6.78
N TYR A 41 -16.43 1.25 -5.55
CA TYR A 41 -16.66 2.67 -5.23
C TYR A 41 -15.95 3.68 -6.14
N GLY A 42 -14.67 3.46 -6.48
CA GLY A 42 -13.91 4.37 -7.35
C GLY A 42 -14.21 4.24 -8.85
N CYS A 43 -14.85 3.14 -9.23
CA CYS A 43 -15.13 2.75 -10.62
C CYS A 43 -16.54 2.13 -10.73
N PRO A 44 -17.61 2.94 -10.60
CA PRO A 44 -19.00 2.48 -10.54
C PRO A 44 -19.46 1.62 -11.73
N ASP A 45 -18.89 1.86 -12.91
CA ASP A 45 -19.24 1.15 -14.14
C ASP A 45 -18.49 -0.19 -14.31
N ALA A 46 -17.63 -0.57 -13.34
CA ALA A 46 -16.85 -1.79 -13.44
C ALA A 46 -17.74 -3.04 -13.26
N PRO A 47 -17.69 -4.02 -14.19
CA PRO A 47 -18.50 -5.22 -14.10
C PRO A 47 -18.11 -6.07 -12.88
N SER A 48 -19.04 -6.85 -12.32
CA SER A 48 -18.78 -7.72 -11.15
C SER A 48 -17.60 -8.66 -11.36
N ALA A 49 -17.37 -9.14 -12.59
CA ALA A 49 -16.20 -9.95 -12.93
C ALA A 49 -14.87 -9.21 -12.64
N ALA A 50 -14.78 -7.92 -12.94
CA ALA A 50 -13.58 -7.11 -12.65
C ALA A 50 -13.41 -6.87 -11.14
N VAL A 51 -14.51 -6.76 -10.39
CA VAL A 51 -14.46 -6.66 -8.92
C VAL A 51 -13.88 -7.93 -8.30
N VAL A 52 -14.35 -9.10 -8.75
CA VAL A 52 -13.85 -10.41 -8.29
C VAL A 52 -12.38 -10.59 -8.68
N GLU A 53 -11.99 -10.20 -9.90
CA GLU A 53 -10.60 -10.24 -10.35
C GLU A 53 -9.70 -9.36 -9.46
N ALA A 54 -10.10 -8.11 -9.21
CA ALA A 54 -9.33 -7.19 -8.37
C ALA A 54 -9.19 -7.71 -6.93
N ALA A 55 -10.26 -8.26 -6.36
CA ALA A 55 -10.24 -8.87 -5.02
C ALA A 55 -9.34 -10.11 -4.95
N SER A 56 -9.36 -10.95 -5.99
CA SER A 56 -8.51 -12.14 -6.09
C SER A 56 -7.03 -11.75 -6.17
N LEU A 57 -6.70 -10.76 -7.00
CA LEU A 57 -5.34 -10.25 -7.16
C LEU A 57 -4.75 -9.69 -5.86
N VAL A 58 -5.55 -9.32 -4.86
CA VAL A 58 -5.03 -8.87 -3.56
C VAL A 58 -5.35 -9.86 -2.43
N HIS A 59 -5.73 -11.09 -2.75
CA HIS A 59 -6.10 -12.12 -1.77
C HIS A 59 -7.34 -11.81 -0.90
N ALA A 60 -8.10 -10.75 -1.20
CA ALA A 60 -9.34 -10.44 -0.50
C ALA A 60 -10.38 -11.56 -0.67
N ASN A 61 -10.38 -12.25 -1.82
CA ASN A 61 -11.30 -13.35 -2.10
C ASN A 61 -11.24 -14.47 -1.02
N ASN A 62 -10.09 -14.66 -0.37
CA ASN A 62 -9.89 -15.70 0.65
C ASN A 62 -10.76 -15.52 1.90
N PHE A 63 -11.02 -14.27 2.30
CA PHE A 63 -11.92 -14.00 3.42
C PHE A 63 -13.34 -13.76 2.94
N ILE A 64 -13.51 -13.13 1.77
CA ILE A 64 -14.83 -12.85 1.20
C ILE A 64 -15.59 -14.17 0.97
N SER A 65 -14.94 -15.22 0.46
CA SER A 65 -15.59 -16.52 0.25
C SER A 65 -16.01 -17.25 1.53
N LYS A 66 -15.57 -16.77 2.70
CA LYS A 66 -15.95 -17.32 4.02
C LYS A 66 -17.13 -16.57 4.65
N LEU A 67 -17.53 -15.43 4.07
CA LEU A 67 -18.68 -14.65 4.52
C LEU A 67 -19.98 -15.32 4.05
N PRO A 68 -21.05 -15.32 4.86
CA PRO A 68 -22.34 -15.91 4.49
C PRO A 68 -22.90 -15.44 3.14
N GLU A 69 -22.79 -14.14 2.85
CA GLU A 69 -23.30 -13.54 1.60
C GLU A 69 -22.17 -13.18 0.62
N GLY A 70 -20.93 -13.55 0.93
CA GLY A 70 -19.78 -13.34 0.05
C GLY A 70 -19.56 -11.87 -0.32
N TYR A 71 -19.59 -11.56 -1.62
CA TYR A 71 -19.44 -10.18 -2.13
C TYR A 71 -20.65 -9.29 -1.80
N LEU A 72 -21.82 -9.88 -1.56
CA LEU A 72 -23.02 -9.16 -1.17
C LEU A 72 -23.09 -8.93 0.35
N GLU A 73 -22.14 -9.46 1.12
CA GLU A 73 -22.10 -9.29 2.57
C GLU A 73 -22.22 -7.81 2.95
N PRO A 74 -23.21 -7.46 3.80
CA PRO A 74 -23.39 -6.10 4.26
C PRO A 74 -22.24 -5.71 5.19
N VAL A 75 -21.71 -4.52 4.93
CA VAL A 75 -20.67 -3.90 5.73
C VAL A 75 -21.27 -2.65 6.37
N MET A 76 -21.21 -2.58 7.69
CA MET A 76 -21.59 -1.36 8.42
C MET A 76 -20.51 -0.29 8.25
N GLU A 77 -20.85 0.96 8.55
CA GLU A 77 -19.91 2.09 8.46
C GLU A 77 -18.60 1.79 9.22
N ARG A 78 -17.46 2.16 8.61
CA ARG A 78 -16.09 1.87 9.09
C ARG A 78 -15.70 0.38 9.11
N GLY A 79 -16.55 -0.53 8.62
CA GLY A 79 -16.23 -1.95 8.52
C GLY A 79 -15.92 -2.58 9.87
N ALA A 80 -16.75 -2.29 10.88
CA ALA A 80 -16.58 -2.76 12.25
C ALA A 80 -16.52 -4.29 12.38
N THR A 81 -17.11 -5.02 11.42
CA THR A 81 -17.11 -6.48 11.35
C THR A 81 -15.85 -7.07 10.71
N LEU A 82 -14.99 -6.23 10.11
CA LEU A 82 -13.78 -6.66 9.42
C LEU A 82 -12.54 -6.46 10.30
N SER A 83 -11.52 -7.31 10.12
CA SER A 83 -10.20 -7.06 10.72
C SER A 83 -9.50 -5.88 10.05
N SER A 84 -8.45 -5.33 10.68
CA SER A 84 -7.61 -4.29 10.07
C SER A 84 -7.03 -4.76 8.74
N GLY A 85 -6.52 -5.99 8.69
CA GLY A 85 -5.96 -6.57 7.47
C GLY A 85 -7.01 -6.75 6.36
N GLN A 86 -8.21 -7.23 6.70
CA GLN A 86 -9.30 -7.36 5.72
C GLN A 86 -9.72 -6.01 5.13
N ARG A 87 -9.82 -4.95 5.96
CA ARG A 87 -10.06 -3.59 5.46
C ARG A 87 -8.96 -3.13 4.50
N GLN A 88 -7.69 -3.39 4.82
CA GLN A 88 -6.59 -3.08 3.90
C GLN A 88 -6.69 -3.81 2.57
N LEU A 89 -7.00 -5.11 2.58
CA LEU A 89 -7.19 -5.87 1.35
C LEU A 89 -8.34 -5.31 0.49
N LEU A 90 -9.44 -4.84 1.11
CA LEU A 90 -10.51 -4.14 0.38
C LEU A 90 -10.03 -2.82 -0.23
N ALA A 91 -9.23 -2.02 0.48
CA ALA A 91 -8.66 -0.80 -0.07
C ALA A 91 -7.72 -1.06 -1.25
N PHE A 92 -6.91 -2.12 -1.16
CA PHE A 92 -6.04 -2.53 -2.27
C PHE A 92 -6.85 -3.01 -3.48
N ALA A 93 -7.91 -3.80 -3.27
CA ALA A 93 -8.81 -4.22 -4.34
C ALA A 93 -9.45 -3.00 -5.03
N ARG A 94 -9.94 -2.03 -4.24
CA ARG A 94 -10.52 -0.76 -4.73
C ARG A 94 -9.51 0.03 -5.57
N ALA A 95 -8.28 0.19 -5.08
CA ALA A 95 -7.23 0.89 -5.80
C ALA A 95 -6.84 0.16 -7.10
N LEU A 96 -6.77 -1.17 -7.06
CA LEU A 96 -6.39 -2.00 -8.21
C LEU A 96 -7.46 -1.99 -9.30
N LEU A 97 -8.73 -2.06 -8.93
CA LEU A 97 -9.88 -2.05 -9.85
C LEU A 97 -9.83 -0.84 -10.79
N CYS A 98 -9.46 0.33 -10.25
CA CYS A 98 -9.41 1.57 -11.00
C CYS A 98 -8.18 1.77 -11.86
N LYS A 99 -7.22 0.82 -11.83
CA LYS A 99 -6.02 0.81 -12.68
C LYS A 99 -5.34 2.19 -12.78
N PRO A 100 -5.02 2.84 -11.64
CA PRO A 100 -4.44 4.18 -11.63
C PRO A 100 -3.05 4.18 -12.28
N LYS A 101 -2.69 5.32 -12.89
CA LYS A 101 -1.35 5.51 -13.48
C LYS A 101 -0.31 5.87 -12.42
N LEU A 102 -0.74 6.60 -11.39
CA LEU A 102 0.09 7.02 -10.26
C LEU A 102 -0.56 6.53 -8.97
N LEU A 103 0.17 5.74 -8.18
CA LEU A 103 -0.27 5.22 -6.90
C LEU A 103 0.42 5.96 -5.76
N ILE A 104 -0.31 6.31 -4.71
CA ILE A 104 0.21 6.82 -3.45
C ILE A 104 -0.21 5.83 -2.37
N LEU A 105 0.78 5.26 -1.67
CA LEU A 105 0.56 4.31 -0.58
C LEU A 105 1.15 4.88 0.71
N ASP A 106 0.31 5.03 1.73
CA ASP A 106 0.71 5.41 3.07
C ASP A 106 0.74 4.17 3.97
N GLU A 107 1.93 3.58 4.12
CA GLU A 107 2.14 2.28 4.76
C GLU A 107 2.53 2.44 6.23
N ALA A 108 1.53 2.57 7.11
CA ALA A 108 1.76 2.37 8.54
C ALA A 108 1.10 1.08 9.02
N THR A 109 1.93 0.15 9.46
CA THR A 109 1.58 -1.26 9.64
C THR A 109 1.77 -1.70 11.09
N ALA A 110 1.39 -0.87 12.05
CA ALA A 110 1.63 -1.15 13.47
C ALA A 110 0.62 -2.16 14.09
N ALA A 111 -0.39 -2.63 13.35
CA ALA A 111 -1.47 -3.46 13.90
C ALA A 111 -2.06 -4.48 12.90
N ILE A 112 -1.19 -5.21 12.20
CA ILE A 112 -1.59 -6.31 11.31
C ILE A 112 -1.19 -7.63 11.98
N ASP A 113 -2.12 -8.57 12.03
CA ASP A 113 -1.89 -9.94 12.50
C ASP A 113 -0.91 -10.70 11.58
N THR A 114 -0.09 -11.58 12.15
CA THR A 114 1.01 -12.27 11.44
C THR A 114 0.52 -13.12 10.26
N GLU A 115 -0.72 -13.62 10.29
CA GLU A 115 -1.30 -14.42 9.20
C GLU A 115 -1.63 -13.55 7.98
N THR A 116 -2.23 -12.37 8.17
CA THR A 116 -2.60 -11.47 7.06
C THR A 116 -1.41 -10.67 6.53
N GLU A 117 -0.32 -10.59 7.30
CA GLU A 117 0.87 -9.82 6.94
C GLU A 117 1.48 -10.23 5.59
N GLN A 118 1.65 -11.53 5.35
CA GLN A 118 2.23 -12.02 4.09
C GLN A 118 1.31 -11.70 2.91
N LEU A 119 0.00 -11.89 3.07
CA LEU A 119 -0.99 -11.57 2.04
C LEU A 119 -0.98 -10.08 1.68
N ILE A 120 -0.84 -9.21 2.68
CA ILE A 120 -0.74 -7.76 2.49
C ILE A 120 0.54 -7.38 1.75
N GLN A 121 1.68 -7.98 2.10
CA GLN A 121 2.93 -7.73 1.39
C GLN A 121 2.83 -8.15 -0.09
N ASP A 122 2.25 -9.31 -0.37
CA ASP A 122 2.05 -9.80 -1.74
C ASP A 122 1.05 -8.93 -2.52
N ALA A 123 -0.02 -8.47 -1.86
CA ALA A 123 -0.98 -7.52 -2.42
C ALA A 123 -0.33 -6.18 -2.78
N ILE A 124 0.52 -5.64 -1.89
CA ILE A 124 1.30 -4.42 -2.14
C ILE A 124 2.16 -4.61 -3.39
N GLN A 125 2.87 -5.74 -3.53
CA GLN A 125 3.70 -6.01 -4.71
C GLN A 125 2.91 -5.97 -6.02
N ARG A 126 1.73 -6.61 -6.04
CA ARG A 126 0.85 -6.61 -7.21
C ARG A 126 0.27 -5.21 -7.50
N LEU A 127 0.03 -4.42 -6.47
CA LEU A 127 -0.42 -3.04 -6.59
C LEU A 127 0.67 -2.12 -7.17
N LEU A 128 1.93 -2.36 -6.85
CA LEU A 128 3.07 -1.55 -7.32
C LEU A 128 3.54 -1.93 -8.74
N THR A 129 3.26 -3.14 -9.19
CA THR A 129 3.75 -3.65 -10.49
C THR A 129 3.26 -2.80 -11.67
N ASN A 130 4.17 -2.40 -12.56
CA ASN A 130 3.93 -1.60 -13.77
C ASN A 130 3.24 -0.24 -13.54
N ARG A 131 3.45 0.38 -12.36
CA ARG A 131 2.88 1.69 -12.02
C ARG A 131 3.92 2.60 -11.39
N THR A 132 3.83 3.90 -11.68
CA THR A 132 4.57 4.89 -10.90
C THR A 132 3.94 4.94 -9.51
N SER A 133 4.73 4.67 -8.48
CA SER A 133 4.24 4.55 -7.11
C SER A 133 5.07 5.40 -6.16
N ILE A 134 4.40 6.21 -5.35
CA ILE A 134 4.99 6.97 -4.25
C ILE A 134 4.56 6.26 -2.96
N ILE A 135 5.54 5.75 -2.22
CA ILE A 135 5.27 4.98 -1.00
C ILE A 135 5.88 5.71 0.18
N ILE A 136 5.06 5.98 1.18
CA ILE A 136 5.49 6.43 2.50
C ILE A 136 5.65 5.16 3.32
N ALA A 137 6.87 4.63 3.35
CA ALA A 137 7.13 3.28 3.86
C ALA A 137 7.69 3.31 5.30
N HIS A 138 7.12 2.49 6.17
CA HIS A 138 7.65 2.17 7.50
C HIS A 138 8.32 0.78 7.58
N ARG A 139 8.19 -0.03 6.52
CA ARG A 139 8.74 -1.40 6.47
C ARG A 139 10.03 -1.48 5.66
N LEU A 140 11.02 -2.20 6.18
CA LEU A 140 12.28 -2.41 5.47
C LEU A 140 12.11 -3.18 4.17
N SER A 141 11.24 -4.20 4.15
CA SER A 141 10.94 -5.01 2.96
C SER A 141 10.48 -4.15 1.79
N THR A 142 9.62 -3.16 2.06
CA THR A 142 9.15 -2.19 1.08
C THR A 142 10.26 -1.23 0.67
N ILE A 143 10.95 -0.62 1.64
CA ILE A 143 12.01 0.37 1.39
C ILE A 143 13.13 -0.24 0.51
N LYS A 144 13.58 -1.45 0.80
CA LYS A 144 14.67 -2.13 0.06
C LYS A 144 14.33 -2.40 -1.40
N ARG A 145 13.04 -2.48 -1.75
CA ARG A 145 12.57 -2.78 -3.11
C ARG A 145 12.31 -1.52 -3.92
N CYS A 146 12.36 -0.34 -3.30
CA CYS A 146 12.17 0.92 -4.01
C CYS A 146 13.33 1.19 -4.97
N VAL A 147 13.00 1.56 -6.20
CA VAL A 147 13.99 1.98 -7.22
C VAL A 147 14.73 3.25 -6.78
N ARG A 148 14.07 4.12 -6.02
CA ARG A 148 14.65 5.35 -5.46
C ARG A 148 14.00 5.65 -4.12
N ILE A 149 14.83 6.05 -3.16
CA ILE A 149 14.43 6.44 -1.81
C ILE A 149 14.68 7.94 -1.66
N LEU A 150 13.71 8.64 -1.08
CA LEU A 150 13.79 10.06 -0.75
C LEU A 150 13.69 10.21 0.77
N VAL A 151 14.73 10.75 1.40
CA VAL A 151 14.79 10.93 2.86
C VAL A 151 14.43 12.36 3.19
N MET A 152 13.31 12.52 3.89
CA MET A 152 12.82 13.83 4.33
C MET A 152 13.28 14.13 5.76
N HIS A 153 13.79 15.33 6.00
CA HIS A 153 14.19 15.80 7.34
C HIS A 153 13.77 17.27 7.52
N HIS A 154 12.97 17.55 8.55
CA HIS A 154 12.40 18.89 8.83
C HIS A 154 11.77 19.56 7.59
N GLY A 155 10.98 18.79 6.81
CA GLY A 155 10.28 19.30 5.63
C GLY A 155 11.15 19.53 4.40
N ARG A 156 12.42 19.10 4.41
CA ARG A 156 13.34 19.21 3.27
C ARG A 156 13.85 17.83 2.84
N LEU A 157 14.12 17.68 1.56
CA LEU A 157 14.83 16.51 1.04
C LEU A 157 16.28 16.56 1.52
N ALA A 158 16.68 15.62 2.37
CA ALA A 158 18.01 15.56 2.95
C ALA A 158 18.93 14.60 2.21
N GLU A 159 18.41 13.43 1.80
CA GLU A 159 19.17 12.41 1.07
C GLU A 159 18.29 11.76 0.00
N GLN A 160 18.92 11.25 -1.06
CA GLN A 160 18.26 10.49 -2.11
C GLN A 160 19.23 9.50 -2.76
N GLY A 161 18.71 8.34 -3.16
CA GLY A 161 19.50 7.29 -3.82
C GLY A 161 18.82 5.93 -3.74
N THR A 162 19.55 4.89 -4.11
CA THR A 162 19.15 3.50 -3.85
C THR A 162 19.39 3.12 -2.40
N HIS A 163 18.89 1.94 -1.98
CA HIS A 163 19.12 1.42 -0.63
C HIS A 163 20.62 1.29 -0.33
N GLU A 164 21.39 0.74 -1.27
CA GLU A 164 22.82 0.47 -1.14
C GLU A 164 23.62 1.78 -1.08
N GLU A 165 23.31 2.75 -1.95
CA GLU A 165 23.94 4.07 -1.98
C GLU A 165 23.75 4.80 -0.65
N LEU A 166 22.53 4.81 -0.13
CA LEU A 166 22.20 5.50 1.12
C LEU A 166 22.78 4.80 2.35
N LEU A 167 22.93 3.48 2.34
CA LEU A 167 23.65 2.76 3.40
C LEU A 167 25.15 3.10 3.40
N ALA A 168 25.77 3.15 2.23
CA ALA A 168 27.19 3.47 2.09
C ALA A 168 27.54 4.89 2.57
N GLN A 169 26.61 5.84 2.40
CA GLN A 169 26.77 7.24 2.84
C GLN A 169 26.79 7.41 4.36
N GLN A 170 26.32 6.42 5.14
CA GLN A 170 26.24 6.48 6.60
C GLN A 170 25.49 7.72 7.15
N GLY A 171 24.55 8.25 6.38
CA GLY A 171 23.75 9.44 6.68
C GLY A 171 22.54 9.20 7.61
N ILE A 172 21.53 10.07 7.51
CA ILE A 172 20.22 9.96 8.16
C ILE A 172 19.58 8.61 7.85
N TYR A 173 19.58 8.20 6.57
CA TYR A 173 19.02 6.92 6.18
C TYR A 173 19.66 5.75 6.94
N TYR A 174 20.99 5.70 6.96
CA TYR A 174 21.75 4.66 7.65
C TYR A 174 21.44 4.63 9.16
N ARG A 175 21.33 5.80 9.80
CA ARG A 175 20.97 5.87 11.23
C ARG A 175 19.57 5.33 11.48
N LEU A 176 18.58 5.74 10.67
CA LEU A 176 17.21 5.21 10.75
C LEU A 176 17.18 3.70 10.54
N TYR A 177 17.90 3.22 9.53
CA TYR A 177 18.05 1.80 9.24
C TYR A 177 18.62 1.03 10.43
N ARG A 178 19.69 1.53 11.06
CA ARG A 178 20.29 0.88 12.23
C ARG A 178 19.37 0.88 13.45
N LEU A 179 18.61 1.94 13.69
CA LEU A 179 17.70 2.04 14.82
C LEU A 179 16.52 1.06 14.68
N GLN A 180 15.94 0.97 13.48
CA GLN A 180 14.76 0.15 13.22
C GLN A 180 15.09 -1.31 12.93
N PHE A 181 16.21 -1.60 12.26
CA PHE A 181 16.51 -2.93 11.72
C PHE A 181 17.88 -3.48 12.13
N GLY A 182 18.74 -2.66 12.73
CA GLY A 182 20.10 -3.08 13.15
C GLY A 182 20.16 -4.00 14.36
N LYS A 183 19.06 -4.19 15.10
CA LYS A 183 19.00 -5.12 16.24
C LYS A 183 18.76 -6.58 15.85
N THR A 184 18.30 -6.86 14.63
CA THR A 184 17.93 -8.22 14.19
C THR A 184 19.14 -9.03 13.71
N GLY A 185 20.27 -8.40 13.38
CA GLY A 185 21.49 -9.08 12.91
C GLY A 185 22.43 -9.57 14.03
N ALA A 186 22.24 -9.15 15.27
CA ALA A 186 23.15 -9.52 16.37
C ALA A 186 22.86 -10.92 16.96
N THR A 187 21.71 -11.52 16.67
CA THR A 187 21.30 -12.79 17.29
C THR A 187 21.67 -14.03 16.46
N GLN A 188 21.97 -13.89 15.16
CA GLN A 188 22.37 -15.04 14.32
C GLN A 188 23.87 -15.35 14.34
N ASN A 189 24.72 -14.43 14.80
CA ASN A 189 26.19 -14.61 14.77
C ASN A 189 26.79 -15.17 16.07
N ARG A 190 25.97 -15.68 17.00
CA ARG A 190 26.43 -16.30 18.27
C ARG A 190 26.21 -17.81 18.36
N MET A 191 25.70 -18.46 17.32
CA MET A 191 25.48 -19.92 17.29
C MET A 191 26.50 -20.73 16.46
N LEU A 192 27.51 -20.07 15.87
CA LEU A 192 28.59 -20.77 15.17
C LEU A 192 29.94 -20.15 15.54
N SER A 193 30.53 -20.67 16.60
CA SER A 193 31.99 -20.69 16.83
C SER A 193 32.27 -21.89 17.76
N PRO A 194 33.34 -22.65 17.46
CA PRO A 194 33.45 -24.09 17.74
C PRO A 194 33.56 -24.49 19.21
#